data_AF-A0A822F6B1-F1
#
_entry.id   AF-A0A822F6B1-F1
#
_cell.length_a   1.000
_cell.length_b   1.000
_cell.length_c   1.000
_cell.angle_alpha   90.00
_cell.angle_beta   90.00
_cell.angle_gamma   90.00
#
_symmetry.space_group_name_H-M   'P 1'
#
loop_
_entity.id
_entity.type
_entity.pdbx_description
1 polymer ?
#
loop_
_entity_poly.entity_id
_entity_poly.type
_entity_poly.pdbx_seq_one_letter_code
_entity_poly.pdbx_strand_id
1 'polypeptide(L)'
;LIACNTVFLSTLQEQVQYKEHIVTSNTDISIRTPRSVSMSNIATIAQVPINYVDDKRPQSLIPQICDSPPVRQLKYHSGTEHIYRSPSANNLTVICPISIERSDDNIVPQSTHLSSTMTINESTQIGEILCSYLPYMADTYFQYCNSRSQADKYLQSKADLNEQFRSYLNIFQNKTGGLSLNGFLTKPIQRVTRYPLLIEKILKHTILNHPDYRYIQQAYECARQLNERINKQICEQENSLRLDWLQQHVILNTDENSTDRYVFDELIKFNSITRFHKQRQLLLHGFLMKVPSGKELLAFLFNDFLLFSTIKTSSNNWQSQLFELKSNLQLKLYRLPLLLADIFVANEIPNDQLSFSITMKINEKPLILKTQHTNIRTLWVRAINNALEEYQVTEKLILTDKALFTVTNHEYDSQAAVAHLVLVVLEAHDLKSPTTTVERHRSLNPYCEITVGSLTLKTPFMKRTNNPKWNTSMQFSLYDVAKDIIHINIFDNEFFSPNENIGYTSIHLIDILPCSLDIFLTQPSQPFTQTIYLNNGASVIMKCTIQFLL
;
A
#
# COMPACT_ATOMS: atom_id res chain seq x y z
N LEU A 1 -10.37 5.46 -20.85
CA LEU A 1 -9.31 6.50 -21.01
C LEU A 1 -9.55 7.38 -22.24
N ILE A 2 -9.50 6.85 -23.47
CA ILE A 2 -9.87 7.64 -24.67
C ILE A 2 -11.30 8.14 -24.55
N ALA A 3 -12.27 7.26 -24.25
CA ALA A 3 -13.66 7.68 -24.02
C ALA A 3 -13.80 8.74 -22.91
N CYS A 4 -13.13 8.58 -21.77
CA CYS A 4 -13.19 9.55 -20.67
C CYS A 4 -12.58 10.91 -21.06
N ASN A 5 -11.45 10.91 -21.76
CA ASN A 5 -10.81 12.13 -22.25
C ASN A 5 -11.63 12.80 -23.36
N THR A 6 -12.21 12.01 -24.27
CA THR A 6 -13.10 12.51 -25.32
C THR A 6 -14.36 13.12 -24.72
N VAL A 7 -14.99 12.45 -23.74
CA VAL A 7 -16.15 12.99 -23.02
C VAL A 7 -15.78 14.28 -22.29
N PHE A 8 -14.70 14.27 -21.50
CA PHE A 8 -14.22 15.47 -20.80
C PHE A 8 -13.94 16.65 -21.74
N LEU A 9 -13.26 16.40 -22.86
CA LEU A 9 -12.97 17.43 -23.86
C LEU A 9 -14.24 17.89 -24.60
N SER A 10 -15.17 16.99 -24.92
CA SER A 10 -16.46 17.33 -25.54
C SER A 10 -17.34 18.14 -24.61
N THR A 11 -17.40 17.81 -23.31
CA THR A 11 -18.17 18.56 -22.31
C THR A 11 -17.56 19.94 -22.08
N LEU A 12 -16.22 20.04 -22.05
CA LEU A 12 -15.54 21.34 -22.05
C LEU A 12 -15.85 22.16 -23.30
N GLN A 13 -15.89 21.53 -24.48
CA GLN A 13 -16.19 22.21 -25.74
C GLN A 13 -17.67 22.65 -25.85
N GLU A 14 -18.63 21.81 -25.46
CA GLU A 14 -20.07 22.10 -25.48
C GLU A 14 -20.44 23.25 -24.54
N GLN A 15 -19.88 23.30 -23.33
CA GLN A 15 -20.13 24.38 -22.36
C GLN A 15 -19.55 25.73 -22.83
N VAL A 16 -18.49 25.71 -23.64
CA VAL A 16 -17.92 26.91 -24.27
C VAL A 16 -18.82 27.40 -25.41
N GLN A 17 -19.31 26.50 -26.28
CA GLN A 17 -20.22 26.86 -27.37
C GLN A 17 -21.59 27.34 -26.88
N TYR A 18 -22.13 26.75 -25.81
CA TYR A 18 -23.42 27.15 -25.24
C TYR A 18 -23.41 28.61 -24.72
N LYS A 19 -22.25 29.09 -24.25
CA LYS A 19 -22.09 30.47 -23.75
C LYS A 19 -21.84 31.50 -24.86
N GLU A 20 -21.25 31.13 -26.00
CA GLU A 20 -21.12 32.03 -27.16
C GLU A 20 -22.47 32.39 -27.78
N HIS A 21 -23.45 31.47 -27.76
CA HIS A 21 -24.81 31.71 -28.27
C HIS A 21 -25.67 32.63 -27.39
N ILE A 22 -25.36 32.78 -26.10
CA ILE A 22 -26.10 33.66 -25.18
C ILE A 22 -25.75 35.15 -25.40
N VAL A 23 -24.62 35.44 -26.07
CA VAL A 23 -24.17 36.84 -26.31
C VAL A 23 -24.77 37.43 -27.59
N THR A 24 -25.45 36.64 -28.42
CA THR A 24 -26.01 37.09 -29.71
C THR A 24 -27.46 36.65 -29.93
N SER A 25 -28.39 37.03 -29.05
CA SER A 25 -29.79 37.27 -29.45
C SER A 25 -30.63 37.81 -28.28
N ASN A 26 -30.96 39.10 -28.35
CA ASN A 26 -32.27 39.54 -27.90
C ASN A 26 -33.29 38.99 -28.91
N THR A 27 -34.00 37.92 -28.54
CA THR A 27 -35.45 37.69 -28.78
C THR A 27 -35.83 36.26 -28.41
N ASP A 28 -36.83 36.17 -27.53
CA ASP A 28 -37.75 35.07 -27.25
C ASP A 28 -37.24 33.67 -26.84
N ILE A 29 -37.55 33.39 -25.57
CA ILE A 29 -37.41 32.13 -24.86
C ILE A 29 -38.31 31.07 -25.51
N SER A 30 -37.71 29.94 -25.93
CA SER A 30 -38.41 28.66 -25.87
C SER A 30 -37.47 27.59 -25.31
N ILE A 31 -37.91 27.00 -24.19
CA ILE A 31 -37.22 25.94 -23.47
C ILE A 31 -37.22 24.70 -24.36
N ARG A 32 -36.05 24.25 -24.82
CA ARG A 32 -35.86 22.90 -25.37
C ARG A 32 -34.65 22.23 -24.72
N THR A 33 -34.94 21.13 -24.05
CA THR A 33 -34.01 20.13 -23.50
C THR A 33 -33.02 19.64 -24.57
N PRO A 34 -31.73 19.41 -24.28
CA PRO A 34 -30.82 18.88 -25.28
C PRO A 34 -31.12 17.40 -25.52
N ARG A 35 -31.68 17.09 -26.69
CA ARG A 35 -31.63 15.77 -27.32
C ARG A 35 -30.29 15.64 -28.04
N SER A 36 -29.64 14.50 -27.81
CA SER A 36 -28.53 13.88 -28.54
C SER A 36 -28.35 14.29 -30.01
N VAL A 37 -27.15 14.74 -30.40
CA VAL A 37 -26.69 14.87 -31.80
C VAL A 37 -25.17 14.61 -31.80
N SER A 38 -24.67 13.44 -32.24
CA SER A 38 -24.38 12.96 -33.61
C SER A 38 -23.27 13.72 -34.36
N MET A 39 -22.20 13.00 -34.70
CA MET A 39 -20.91 13.46 -35.25
C MET A 39 -20.87 13.46 -36.79
N SER A 40 -20.52 14.61 -37.39
CA SER A 40 -19.82 14.73 -38.70
C SER A 40 -19.45 16.21 -38.88
N ASN A 41 -18.28 16.69 -39.33
CA ASN A 41 -17.05 16.24 -39.99
C ASN A 41 -15.95 17.28 -39.64
N ILE A 42 -14.65 17.00 -39.89
CA ILE A 42 -13.62 17.94 -40.44
C ILE A 42 -12.22 17.30 -40.38
N ALA A 43 -11.51 17.33 -41.52
CA ALA A 43 -10.06 17.22 -41.73
C ALA A 43 -9.69 18.36 -42.72
N THR A 44 -8.54 19.04 -42.81
CA THR A 44 -7.17 18.94 -42.27
C THR A 44 -6.53 20.33 -42.42
N ILE A 45 -5.62 20.72 -41.51
CA ILE A 45 -4.75 21.91 -41.64
C ILE A 45 -3.36 21.48 -42.13
N ALA A 46 -2.75 22.30 -42.99
CA ALA A 46 -1.30 22.44 -43.03
C ALA A 46 -0.90 23.87 -43.47
N GLN A 47 -0.16 24.59 -42.61
CA GLN A 47 1.23 25.04 -42.83
C GLN A 47 1.60 26.43 -42.23
N VAL A 48 2.83 26.49 -41.71
CA VAL A 48 3.78 27.61 -41.48
C VAL A 48 3.58 28.57 -40.26
N PRO A 49 4.62 29.34 -39.81
CA PRO A 49 5.49 29.03 -38.67
C PRO A 49 5.48 30.12 -37.56
N ILE A 50 6.20 29.84 -36.48
CA ILE A 50 6.35 30.66 -35.28
C ILE A 50 7.29 31.85 -35.53
N ASN A 51 6.85 33.06 -35.16
CA ASN A 51 7.74 34.15 -34.74
C ASN A 51 7.24 34.77 -33.43
N TYR A 52 8.18 34.96 -32.53
CA TYR A 52 8.11 35.63 -31.22
C TYR A 52 7.78 37.12 -31.35
N VAL A 53 6.92 37.67 -30.48
CA VAL A 53 7.11 38.95 -29.75
C VAL A 53 6.26 38.93 -28.46
N ASP A 54 6.85 39.49 -27.41
CA ASP A 54 6.46 39.66 -26.02
C ASP A 54 5.07 40.23 -25.69
N ASP A 55 4.73 40.00 -24.42
CA ASP A 55 3.80 40.70 -23.54
C ASP A 55 2.29 40.62 -23.80
N LYS A 56 1.59 40.24 -22.72
CA LYS A 56 0.16 39.90 -22.59
C LYS A 56 -0.20 38.52 -23.12
N ARG A 57 -0.64 37.62 -22.21
CA ARG A 57 -1.88 36.83 -22.32
C ARG A 57 -1.92 35.64 -21.32
N PRO A 58 -2.93 35.58 -20.42
CA PRO A 58 -3.42 34.31 -19.87
C PRO A 58 -4.26 33.50 -20.89
N GLN A 59 -4.41 33.99 -22.12
CA GLN A 59 -5.27 33.48 -23.21
C GLN A 59 -4.69 32.28 -24.00
N SER A 60 -3.45 31.84 -23.71
CA SER A 60 -2.75 30.77 -24.46
C SER A 60 -2.73 29.40 -23.76
N LEU A 61 -3.32 29.29 -22.56
CA LEU A 61 -3.16 28.12 -21.68
C LEU A 61 -4.23 27.03 -21.86
N ILE A 62 -5.46 27.41 -22.18
CA ILE A 62 -6.56 26.47 -22.41
C ILE A 62 -6.33 25.63 -23.69
N PRO A 63 -5.81 26.20 -24.80
CA PRO A 63 -5.39 25.40 -25.94
C PRO A 63 -4.35 24.34 -25.55
N GLN A 64 -3.44 24.57 -24.59
CA GLN A 64 -2.48 23.54 -24.17
C GLN A 64 -3.11 22.36 -23.40
N ILE A 65 -4.25 22.62 -22.73
CA ILE A 65 -5.08 21.59 -22.11
C ILE A 65 -5.79 20.76 -23.18
N CYS A 66 -6.24 21.37 -24.27
CA CYS A 66 -6.98 20.72 -25.38
C CYS A 66 -6.08 20.13 -26.49
N ASP A 67 -4.95 20.75 -26.83
CA ASP A 67 -4.05 20.45 -27.95
C ASP A 67 -2.92 19.47 -27.59
N SER A 68 -2.94 18.88 -26.40
CA SER A 68 -2.08 17.74 -26.07
C SER A 68 -2.73 16.47 -26.63
N PRO A 69 -2.29 15.91 -27.78
CA PRO A 69 -3.06 14.88 -28.49
C PRO A 69 -2.87 13.50 -27.82
N PRO A 70 -3.83 12.56 -27.97
CA PRO A 70 -3.84 11.79 -29.21
C PRO A 70 -5.25 11.50 -29.72
N VAL A 71 -5.79 12.35 -30.59
CA VAL A 71 -6.77 11.91 -31.59
C VAL A 71 -6.54 12.69 -32.87
N ARG A 72 -5.59 12.25 -33.71
CA ARG A 72 -5.80 12.40 -35.15
C ARG A 72 -6.80 11.30 -35.54
N GLN A 73 -8.07 11.69 -35.59
CA GLN A 73 -9.23 10.99 -36.17
C GLN A 73 -9.26 9.46 -36.03
N LEU A 74 -9.95 8.96 -35.01
CA LEU A 74 -10.57 7.63 -35.07
C LEU A 74 -11.99 7.80 -35.65
N LYS A 75 -12.20 7.38 -36.90
CA LYS A 75 -13.55 7.26 -37.49
C LYS A 75 -14.16 5.93 -37.05
N TYR A 76 -15.34 5.99 -36.41
CA TYR A 76 -16.24 4.85 -36.27
C TYR A 76 -16.82 4.47 -37.65
N HIS A 77 -16.97 3.18 -37.91
CA HIS A 77 -17.99 2.67 -38.83
C HIS A 77 -18.95 1.81 -38.02
N SER A 78 -20.22 2.22 -38.01
CA SER A 78 -21.35 1.39 -37.64
C SER A 78 -21.54 0.33 -38.73
N GLY A 79 -21.39 -0.94 -38.39
CA GLY A 79 -21.68 -2.03 -39.32
C GLY A 79 -21.26 -3.39 -38.79
N THR A 80 -22.28 -4.21 -38.52
CA THR A 80 -22.27 -5.67 -38.29
C THR A 80 -21.60 -6.21 -37.02
N GLU A 81 -22.44 -6.33 -35.99
CA GLU A 81 -22.36 -7.41 -35.01
C GLU A 81 -22.33 -8.77 -35.72
N HIS A 82 -21.21 -9.49 -35.63
CA HIS A 82 -21.25 -10.94 -35.70
C HIS A 82 -20.61 -11.51 -34.43
N ILE A 83 -21.51 -11.90 -33.52
CA ILE A 83 -21.24 -12.75 -32.38
C ILE A 83 -20.64 -14.06 -32.89
N TYR A 84 -19.36 -14.32 -32.62
CA TYR A 84 -18.84 -15.68 -32.54
C TYR A 84 -18.55 -15.99 -31.07
N ARG A 85 -19.53 -16.63 -30.41
CA ARG A 85 -19.25 -17.47 -29.24
C ARG A 85 -18.57 -18.75 -29.75
N SER A 86 -17.37 -19.02 -29.26
CA SER A 86 -16.84 -20.38 -29.19
C SER A 86 -16.64 -20.74 -27.71
N PRO A 87 -17.14 -21.89 -27.23
CA PRO A 87 -17.09 -22.27 -25.82
C PRO A 87 -15.83 -23.09 -25.53
N SER A 88 -14.74 -22.43 -25.11
CA SER A 88 -13.68 -23.08 -24.33
C SER A 88 -12.63 -22.09 -23.81
N ALA A 89 -12.35 -22.24 -22.52
CA ALA A 89 -11.47 -21.51 -21.61
C ALA A 89 -10.12 -20.95 -22.11
N ASN A 90 -9.68 -19.92 -21.37
CA ASN A 90 -8.31 -19.44 -21.18
C ASN A 90 -7.60 -18.76 -22.36
N ASN A 91 -7.89 -17.47 -22.58
CA ASN A 91 -6.91 -16.49 -23.07
C ASN A 91 -7.35 -15.06 -22.73
N LEU A 92 -6.47 -14.28 -22.09
CA LEU A 92 -6.64 -12.83 -21.89
C LEU A 92 -6.70 -12.14 -23.26
N THR A 93 -7.87 -11.59 -23.57
CA THR A 93 -8.16 -10.92 -24.83
C THR A 93 -7.51 -9.54 -24.84
N VAL A 94 -6.43 -9.36 -25.60
CA VAL A 94 -5.90 -8.02 -25.91
C VAL A 94 -6.78 -7.44 -27.02
N ILE A 95 -7.72 -6.58 -26.66
CA ILE A 95 -8.55 -5.86 -27.61
C ILE A 95 -7.69 -4.76 -28.26
N CYS A 96 -7.25 -4.99 -29.50
CA CYS A 96 -6.67 -3.98 -30.38
C CYS A 96 -7.56 -3.84 -31.62
N PRO A 97 -8.26 -2.71 -31.85
CA PRO A 97 -8.87 -2.42 -33.13
C PRO A 97 -8.02 -1.38 -33.88
N ILE A 98 -7.20 -1.84 -34.84
CA ILE A 98 -6.64 -1.00 -35.89
C ILE A 98 -6.84 -1.75 -37.21
N SER A 99 -7.71 -1.23 -38.09
CA SER A 99 -7.77 -1.59 -39.51
C SER A 99 -8.11 -0.32 -40.29
N ILE A 100 -7.33 -0.05 -41.34
CA ILE A 100 -7.33 1.19 -42.13
C ILE A 100 -7.59 0.80 -43.58
N GLU A 101 -8.65 1.32 -44.21
CA GLU A 101 -8.76 1.41 -45.67
C GLU A 101 -9.38 2.76 -46.09
N ARG A 102 -8.96 3.25 -47.26
CA ARG A 102 -9.31 4.51 -47.93
C ARG A 102 -10.31 4.26 -49.06
N SER A 103 -11.18 5.24 -49.35
CA SER A 103 -11.57 5.58 -50.72
C SER A 103 -12.03 7.05 -50.82
N ASP A 104 -11.85 7.59 -52.02
CA ASP A 104 -11.69 8.99 -52.40
C ASP A 104 -12.99 9.79 -52.67
N ASP A 105 -12.77 11.09 -52.88
CA ASP A 105 -13.52 12.06 -53.71
C ASP A 105 -14.61 12.98 -53.13
N ASN A 106 -14.25 14.26 -53.18
CA ASN A 106 -15.03 15.45 -53.58
C ASN A 106 -16.33 15.78 -52.83
N ILE A 107 -16.27 16.82 -51.98
CA ILE A 107 -17.05 18.08 -52.05
C ILE A 107 -16.63 18.95 -50.85
N VAL A 108 -16.12 20.16 -51.13
CA VAL A 108 -15.84 21.25 -50.17
C VAL A 108 -16.75 22.42 -50.52
N PRO A 109 -17.29 23.14 -49.51
CA PRO A 109 -17.15 24.60 -49.56
C PRO A 109 -16.74 25.25 -48.21
N GLN A 110 -15.70 26.08 -48.32
CA GLN A 110 -15.40 27.33 -47.59
C GLN A 110 -15.46 27.36 -46.06
N SER A 111 -14.28 27.17 -45.44
CA SER A 111 -13.94 27.54 -44.06
C SER A 111 -13.46 28.99 -43.98
N THR A 112 -14.17 29.86 -43.26
CA THR A 112 -13.61 31.11 -42.71
C THR A 112 -13.92 31.18 -41.22
N HIS A 113 -12.92 31.62 -40.43
CA HIS A 113 -12.95 31.88 -38.99
C HIS A 113 -12.95 30.69 -38.02
N LEU A 114 -11.77 30.12 -37.71
CA LEU A 114 -11.56 29.51 -36.39
C LEU A 114 -10.08 29.56 -35.98
N SER A 115 -9.62 30.78 -35.75
CA SER A 115 -8.43 31.10 -34.95
C SER A 115 -8.83 32.05 -33.82
N SER A 116 -9.93 31.73 -33.13
CA SER A 116 -10.40 32.48 -31.97
C SER A 116 -9.55 32.10 -30.75
N THR A 117 -8.69 33.02 -30.35
CA THR A 117 -7.93 32.93 -29.11
C THR A 117 -8.92 32.97 -27.94
N MET A 118 -8.99 31.93 -27.09
CA MET A 118 -9.86 31.92 -25.91
C MET A 118 -9.49 33.09 -24.99
N THR A 119 -10.37 34.07 -24.93
CA THR A 119 -10.29 35.20 -24.02
C THR A 119 -10.90 34.75 -22.68
N ILE A 120 -10.12 34.75 -21.59
CA ILE A 120 -10.67 34.50 -20.25
C ILE A 120 -11.45 35.74 -19.88
N ASN A 121 -12.77 35.68 -20.06
CA ASN A 121 -13.70 36.72 -19.63
C ASN A 121 -14.09 36.41 -18.17
N GLU A 122 -14.62 37.38 -17.44
CA GLU A 122 -15.13 37.20 -16.05
C GLU A 122 -16.23 36.12 -15.91
N SER A 123 -16.71 35.56 -17.03
CA SER A 123 -17.76 34.55 -17.14
C SER A 123 -17.28 33.11 -17.42
N THR A 124 -15.97 32.90 -17.64
CA THR A 124 -15.42 31.58 -18.00
C THR A 124 -15.11 30.78 -16.74
N GLN A 125 -15.90 29.74 -16.46
CA GLN A 125 -15.77 28.86 -15.31
C GLN A 125 -15.45 27.44 -15.77
N ILE A 126 -14.27 26.93 -15.42
CA ILE A 126 -13.79 25.58 -15.75
C ILE A 126 -13.48 24.76 -14.50
N GLY A 127 -13.35 25.40 -13.34
CA GLY A 127 -12.97 24.76 -12.09
C GLY A 127 -13.94 23.67 -11.65
N GLU A 128 -15.25 23.90 -11.77
CA GLU A 128 -16.28 22.92 -11.40
C GLU A 128 -16.20 21.64 -12.26
N ILE A 129 -15.97 21.80 -13.57
CA ILE A 129 -15.78 20.68 -14.50
C ILE A 129 -14.52 19.89 -14.12
N LEU A 130 -13.42 20.59 -13.78
CA LEU A 130 -12.20 19.91 -13.34
C LEU A 130 -12.41 19.14 -12.03
N CYS A 131 -13.09 19.74 -11.05
CA CYS A 131 -13.39 19.12 -9.76
C CYS A 131 -14.25 17.87 -9.91
N SER A 132 -15.25 17.91 -10.80
CA SER A 132 -16.11 16.75 -11.06
C SER A 132 -15.34 15.63 -11.74
N TYR A 133 -14.56 15.91 -12.80
CA TYR A 133 -13.97 14.84 -13.62
C TYR A 133 -12.67 14.24 -13.06
N LEU A 134 -11.80 15.01 -12.40
CA LEU A 134 -10.49 14.52 -11.93
C LEU A 134 -10.60 13.26 -11.04
N PRO A 135 -11.53 13.17 -10.07
CA PRO A 135 -11.71 11.98 -9.25
C PRO A 135 -12.18 10.75 -10.05
N TYR A 136 -13.09 10.92 -11.01
CA TYR A 136 -13.62 9.80 -11.83
C TYR A 136 -12.55 9.15 -12.71
N MET A 137 -11.49 9.88 -13.07
CA MET A 137 -10.43 9.34 -13.91
C MET A 137 -9.43 8.45 -13.14
N ALA A 138 -9.43 8.48 -11.80
CA ALA A 138 -8.42 7.85 -10.95
C ALA A 138 -8.21 6.36 -11.25
N ASP A 139 -9.25 5.55 -11.15
CA ASP A 139 -9.15 4.10 -11.31
C ASP A 139 -8.73 3.71 -12.74
N THR A 140 -9.17 4.49 -13.73
CA THR A 140 -8.81 4.26 -15.13
C THR A 140 -7.33 4.56 -15.40
N TYR A 141 -6.80 5.67 -14.87
CA TYR A 141 -5.38 5.97 -14.99
C TYR A 141 -4.52 5.00 -14.18
N PHE A 142 -4.96 4.61 -12.98
CA PHE A 142 -4.27 3.61 -12.17
C PHE A 142 -4.10 2.29 -12.94
N GLN A 143 -5.20 1.72 -13.46
CA GLN A 143 -5.14 0.47 -14.24
C GLN A 143 -4.18 0.59 -15.43
N TYR A 144 -4.23 1.70 -16.16
CA TYR A 144 -3.35 1.94 -17.30
C TYR A 144 -1.87 2.01 -16.91
N CYS A 145 -1.56 2.82 -15.89
CA CYS A 145 -0.19 2.99 -15.42
C CYS A 145 0.37 1.69 -14.83
N ASN A 146 -0.43 0.95 -14.07
CA ASN A 146 -0.06 -0.32 -13.47
C ASN A 146 0.29 -1.39 -14.53
N SER A 147 -0.45 -1.45 -15.64
CA SER A 147 -0.16 -2.40 -16.73
C SER A 147 0.94 -1.94 -17.70
N ARG A 148 1.46 -0.71 -17.55
CA ARG A 148 2.38 -0.10 -18.53
C ARG A 148 3.66 -0.90 -18.72
N SER A 149 4.32 -1.26 -17.62
CA SER A 149 5.59 -2.00 -17.63
C SER A 149 5.44 -3.37 -18.30
N GLN A 150 4.33 -4.06 -18.03
CA GLN A 150 4.03 -5.34 -18.67
C GLN A 150 3.76 -5.19 -20.18
N ALA A 151 3.04 -4.14 -20.59
CA ALA A 151 2.80 -3.84 -21.99
C ALA A 151 4.11 -3.54 -22.75
N ASP A 152 5.06 -2.85 -22.12
CA ASP A 152 6.38 -2.60 -22.70
C ASP A 152 7.17 -3.88 -22.93
N LYS A 153 7.28 -4.73 -21.91
CA LYS A 153 7.96 -6.04 -22.02
C LYS A 153 7.32 -6.90 -23.11
N TYR A 154 5.99 -6.92 -23.19
CA TYR A 154 5.26 -7.67 -24.22
C TYR A 154 5.53 -7.14 -25.63
N LEU A 155 5.48 -5.82 -25.82
CA LEU A 155 5.72 -5.18 -27.11
C LEU A 155 7.15 -5.42 -27.59
N GLN A 156 8.14 -5.28 -26.69
CA GLN A 156 9.54 -5.59 -26.98
C GLN A 156 9.72 -7.07 -27.36
N SER A 157 9.25 -7.98 -26.52
CA SER A 157 9.33 -9.42 -26.78
C SER A 157 8.69 -9.81 -28.12
N LYS A 158 7.53 -9.24 -28.46
CA LYS A 158 6.87 -9.50 -29.75
C LYS A 158 7.64 -8.93 -30.93
N ALA A 159 8.24 -7.75 -30.79
CA ALA A 159 9.07 -7.15 -31.84
C ALA A 159 10.37 -7.94 -32.07
N ASP A 160 10.95 -8.52 -31.02
CA ASP A 160 12.17 -9.33 -31.11
C ASP A 160 11.90 -10.70 -31.73
N LEU A 161 10.74 -11.30 -31.43
CA LEU A 161 10.38 -12.64 -31.92
C LEU A 161 9.73 -12.65 -33.31
N ASN A 162 9.20 -11.52 -33.78
CA ASN A 162 8.46 -11.46 -35.04
C ASN A 162 8.89 -10.26 -35.90
N GLU A 163 9.66 -10.55 -36.95
CA GLU A 163 10.16 -9.56 -37.90
C GLU A 163 9.06 -8.84 -38.69
N GLN A 164 7.97 -9.53 -39.04
CA GLN A 164 6.81 -8.91 -39.71
C GLN A 164 6.14 -7.88 -38.80
N PHE A 165 5.98 -8.23 -37.51
CA PHE A 165 5.43 -7.31 -36.51
C PHE A 165 6.35 -6.09 -36.32
N ARG A 166 7.67 -6.31 -36.23
CA ARG A 166 8.64 -5.21 -36.17
C ARG A 166 8.58 -4.29 -37.39
N SER A 167 8.46 -4.88 -38.58
CA SER A 167 8.31 -4.12 -39.83
C SER A 167 7.03 -3.29 -39.82
N TYR A 168 5.92 -3.84 -39.33
CA TYR A 168 4.67 -3.11 -39.15
C TYR A 168 4.82 -1.92 -38.18
N LEU A 169 5.53 -2.10 -37.06
CA LEU A 169 5.82 -1.02 -36.12
C LEU A 169 6.63 0.11 -36.77
N ASN A 170 7.62 -0.21 -37.62
CA ASN A 170 8.39 0.78 -38.36
C ASN A 170 7.51 1.58 -39.35
N ILE A 171 6.61 0.88 -40.07
CA ILE A 171 5.66 1.53 -40.98
C ILE A 171 4.75 2.49 -40.18
N PHE A 172 4.24 2.05 -39.03
CA PHE A 172 3.43 2.89 -38.15
C PHE A 172 4.20 4.13 -37.66
N GLN A 173 5.45 3.96 -37.25
CA GLN A 173 6.30 5.07 -36.79
C GLN A 173 6.53 6.11 -37.90
N ASN A 174 6.76 5.65 -39.14
CA ASN A 174 6.92 6.56 -40.29
C ASN A 174 5.63 7.34 -40.57
N LYS A 175 4.46 6.68 -40.48
CA LYS A 175 3.14 7.33 -40.67
C LYS A 175 2.78 8.33 -39.57
N THR A 176 3.40 8.23 -38.41
CA THR A 176 3.11 9.06 -37.23
C THR A 176 4.16 10.15 -36.98
N GLY A 177 4.97 10.47 -37.99
CA GLY A 177 5.98 11.53 -37.89
C GLY A 177 7.15 11.17 -36.97
N GLY A 178 7.49 9.87 -36.91
CA GLY A 178 8.63 9.38 -36.15
C GLY A 178 8.32 8.95 -34.72
N LEU A 179 7.08 9.12 -34.23
CA LEU A 179 6.71 8.69 -32.88
C LEU A 179 6.39 7.19 -32.84
N SER A 180 7.17 6.42 -32.09
CA SER A 180 6.91 4.98 -31.94
C SER A 180 5.61 4.70 -31.18
N LEU A 181 5.03 3.52 -31.37
CA LEU A 181 3.87 3.06 -30.59
C LEU A 181 4.13 3.15 -29.09
N ASN A 182 5.33 2.78 -28.66
CA ASN A 182 5.79 2.94 -27.27
C ASN A 182 5.69 4.41 -26.79
N GLY A 183 6.09 5.36 -27.63
CA GLY A 183 5.98 6.79 -27.36
C GLY A 183 4.52 7.26 -27.18
N PHE A 184 3.56 6.69 -27.91
CA PHE A 184 2.14 6.97 -27.70
C PHE A 184 1.62 6.41 -26.37
N LEU A 185 2.05 5.21 -25.99
CA LEU A 185 1.63 4.56 -24.75
C LEU A 185 2.15 5.28 -23.49
N THR A 186 3.18 6.11 -23.61
CA THR A 186 3.66 6.94 -22.49
C THR A 186 2.81 8.20 -22.26
N LYS A 187 1.97 8.60 -23.24
CA LYS A 187 1.20 9.85 -23.15
C LYS A 187 0.21 9.92 -21.98
N PRO A 188 -0.55 8.86 -21.61
CA PRO A 188 -1.46 8.95 -20.47
C PRO A 188 -0.74 9.21 -19.14
N ILE A 189 0.44 8.61 -18.92
CA ILE A 189 1.28 8.87 -17.74
C ILE A 189 1.75 10.33 -17.72
N GLN A 190 2.19 10.84 -18.88
CA GLN A 190 2.55 12.26 -19.01
C GLN A 190 1.35 13.20 -18.83
N ARG A 191 0.14 12.77 -19.20
CA ARG A 191 -1.05 13.61 -19.10
C ARG A 191 -1.52 13.76 -17.67
N VAL A 192 -1.62 12.66 -16.91
CA VAL A 192 -2.10 12.72 -15.52
C VAL A 192 -1.18 13.59 -14.65
N THR A 193 0.13 13.48 -14.87
CA THR A 193 1.17 14.28 -14.19
C THR A 193 1.19 15.76 -14.59
N ARG A 194 0.57 16.13 -15.73
CA ARG A 194 0.47 17.52 -16.18
C ARG A 194 -0.71 18.28 -15.60
N TYR A 195 -1.77 17.61 -15.15
CA TYR A 195 -2.96 18.30 -14.61
C TYR A 195 -2.63 19.30 -13.50
N PRO A 196 -1.83 18.96 -12.46
CA PRO A 196 -1.47 19.91 -11.42
C PRO A 196 -0.75 21.14 -11.98
N LEU A 197 0.20 20.93 -12.90
CA LEU A 197 1.02 22.02 -13.47
C LEU A 197 0.17 22.99 -14.30
N LEU A 198 -0.77 22.46 -15.09
CA LEU A 198 -1.65 23.25 -15.93
C LEU A 198 -2.67 24.03 -15.09
N ILE A 199 -3.27 23.37 -14.09
CA ILE A 199 -4.27 24.00 -13.21
C ILE A 199 -3.61 25.02 -12.28
N GLU A 200 -2.40 24.76 -11.77
CA GLU A 200 -1.62 25.73 -11.00
C GLU A 200 -1.37 27.00 -11.80
N LYS A 201 -1.04 26.85 -13.09
CA LYS A 201 -0.82 27.99 -13.97
C LYS A 201 -2.11 28.77 -14.22
N ILE A 202 -3.26 28.10 -14.37
CA ILE A 202 -4.57 28.77 -14.42
C ILE A 202 -4.83 29.52 -13.11
N LEU A 203 -4.62 28.87 -11.96
CA LEU A 203 -4.85 29.45 -10.64
C LEU A 203 -4.05 30.73 -10.42
N LYS A 204 -2.76 30.72 -10.80
CA LYS A 204 -1.86 31.89 -10.71
C LYS A 204 -2.32 33.08 -11.56
N HIS A 205 -3.09 32.84 -12.61
CA HIS A 205 -3.60 33.88 -13.52
C HIS A 205 -5.09 34.20 -13.29
N THR A 206 -5.74 33.57 -12.30
CA THR A 206 -7.12 33.84 -11.93
C THR A 206 -7.14 34.82 -10.76
N ILE A 207 -7.86 35.94 -10.89
CA ILE A 207 -7.97 36.93 -9.81
C ILE A 207 -8.79 36.37 -8.63
N LEU A 208 -8.47 36.78 -7.40
CA LEU A 208 -9.08 36.28 -6.16
C LEU A 208 -10.61 36.42 -6.11
N ASN A 209 -11.15 37.50 -6.69
CA ASN A 209 -12.59 37.79 -6.71
C ASN A 209 -13.33 37.10 -7.86
N HIS A 210 -12.64 36.32 -8.71
CA HIS A 210 -13.27 35.59 -9.79
C HIS A 210 -14.11 34.44 -9.21
N PRO A 211 -15.35 34.21 -9.70
CA PRO A 211 -16.23 33.18 -9.16
C PRO A 211 -15.64 31.76 -9.29
N ASP A 212 -14.77 31.53 -10.29
CA ASP A 212 -14.09 30.24 -10.49
C ASP A 212 -12.83 30.03 -9.63
N TYR A 213 -12.32 31.07 -8.94
CA TYR A 213 -11.04 31.01 -8.23
C TYR A 213 -11.01 29.86 -7.20
N ARG A 214 -12.08 29.72 -6.40
CA ARG A 214 -12.18 28.64 -5.40
C ARG A 214 -12.30 27.27 -6.04
N TYR A 215 -13.03 27.14 -7.13
CA TYR A 215 -13.17 25.88 -7.86
C TYR A 215 -11.85 25.47 -8.54
N ILE A 216 -11.08 26.41 -9.08
CA ILE A 216 -9.76 26.14 -9.65
C ILE A 216 -8.78 25.73 -8.54
N GLN A 217 -8.84 26.37 -7.37
CA GLN A 217 -8.03 25.98 -6.21
C GLN A 217 -8.35 24.55 -5.75
N GLN A 218 -9.63 24.19 -5.68
CA GLN A 218 -10.05 22.82 -5.38
C GLN A 218 -9.61 21.84 -6.46
N ALA A 219 -9.77 22.19 -7.74
CA ALA A 219 -9.35 21.36 -8.86
C ALA A 219 -7.83 21.10 -8.86
N TYR A 220 -7.03 22.09 -8.47
CA TYR A 220 -5.58 21.94 -8.31
C TYR A 220 -5.27 20.88 -7.25
N GLU A 221 -5.91 20.97 -6.09
CA GLU A 221 -5.74 20.01 -5.00
C GLU A 221 -6.22 18.60 -5.41
N CYS A 222 -7.37 18.49 -6.08
CA CYS A 222 -7.85 17.22 -6.64
C CYS A 222 -6.85 16.62 -7.64
N ALA A 223 -6.24 17.42 -8.51
CA ALA A 223 -5.25 16.94 -9.48
C ALA A 223 -3.94 16.48 -8.81
N ARG A 224 -3.51 17.16 -7.73
CA ARG A 224 -2.38 16.73 -6.93
C ARG A 224 -2.66 15.39 -6.25
N GLN A 225 -3.78 15.31 -5.53
CA GLN A 225 -4.20 14.09 -4.85
C GLN A 225 -4.39 12.91 -5.82
N LEU A 226 -4.91 13.16 -7.02
CA LEU A 226 -5.02 12.17 -8.08
C LEU A 226 -3.64 11.58 -8.44
N ASN A 227 -2.63 12.42 -8.68
CA ASN A 227 -1.28 11.96 -9.00
C ASN A 227 -0.62 11.22 -7.84
N GLU A 228 -0.70 11.79 -6.64
CA GLU A 228 -0.15 11.18 -5.43
C GLU A 228 -0.79 9.82 -5.15
N ARG A 229 -2.12 9.70 -5.30
CA ARG A 229 -2.87 8.44 -5.17
C ARG A 229 -2.43 7.41 -6.21
N ILE A 230 -2.39 7.76 -7.49
CA ILE A 230 -1.99 6.83 -8.55
C ILE A 230 -0.56 6.34 -8.32
N ASN A 231 0.37 7.25 -8.02
CA ASN A 231 1.77 6.89 -7.74
C ASN A 231 1.87 5.94 -6.53
N LYS A 232 1.19 6.28 -5.43
CA LYS A 232 1.15 5.43 -4.23
C LYS A 232 0.60 4.03 -4.54
N GLN A 233 -0.54 3.94 -5.23
CA GLN A 233 -1.15 2.66 -5.58
C GLN A 233 -0.25 1.80 -6.49
N ILE A 234 0.47 2.42 -7.44
CA ILE A 234 1.45 1.70 -8.28
C ILE A 234 2.57 1.14 -7.40
N CYS A 235 3.15 1.97 -6.52
CA CYS A 235 4.21 1.52 -5.60
C CYS A 235 3.73 0.40 -4.67
N GLU A 236 2.50 0.50 -4.14
CA GLU A 236 1.89 -0.54 -3.30
C GLU A 236 1.67 -1.85 -4.07
N GLN A 237 1.20 -1.77 -5.31
CA GLN A 237 1.00 -2.93 -6.17
C GLN A 237 2.34 -3.60 -6.54
N GLU A 238 3.37 -2.82 -6.89
CA GLU A 238 4.72 -3.36 -7.13
C GLU A 238 5.28 -4.04 -5.88
N ASN A 239 5.14 -3.40 -4.72
CA ASN A 239 5.57 -3.97 -3.45
C ASN A 239 4.82 -5.28 -3.15
N SER A 240 3.49 -5.31 -3.30
CA SER A 240 2.68 -6.52 -3.13
C SER A 240 3.18 -7.67 -3.99
N LEU A 241 3.39 -7.42 -5.29
CA LEU A 241 3.90 -8.44 -6.21
C LEU A 241 5.29 -8.96 -5.80
N ARG A 242 6.18 -8.10 -5.32
CA ARG A 242 7.50 -8.51 -4.81
C ARG A 242 7.38 -9.35 -3.53
N LEU A 243 6.48 -9.01 -2.62
CA LEU A 243 6.24 -9.77 -1.40
C LEU A 243 5.63 -11.14 -1.69
N ASP A 244 4.66 -11.21 -2.61
CA ASP A 244 4.07 -12.47 -3.05
C ASP A 244 5.12 -13.36 -3.75
N TRP A 245 5.99 -12.75 -4.56
CA TRP A 245 7.12 -13.46 -5.15
C TRP A 245 8.04 -14.03 -4.07
N LEU A 246 8.43 -13.25 -3.06
CA LEU A 246 9.27 -13.73 -1.95
C LEU A 246 8.61 -14.88 -1.19
N GLN A 247 7.29 -14.84 -0.97
CA GLN A 247 6.55 -15.91 -0.32
C GLN A 247 6.71 -17.26 -1.03
N GLN A 248 6.81 -17.25 -2.36
CA GLN A 248 6.90 -18.46 -3.20
C GLN A 248 8.34 -18.93 -3.43
N HIS A 249 9.32 -18.03 -3.34
CA HIS A 249 10.70 -18.29 -3.77
C HIS A 249 11.70 -18.36 -2.59
N VAL A 250 11.32 -17.90 -1.39
CA VAL A 250 12.14 -17.99 -0.18
C VAL A 250 11.73 -19.21 0.65
N ILE A 251 12.62 -20.19 0.70
CA ILE A 251 12.50 -21.36 1.57
C ILE A 251 12.97 -20.96 2.97
N LEU A 252 12.02 -20.84 3.90
CA LEU A 252 12.25 -20.44 5.28
C LEU A 252 12.65 -21.61 6.18
N ASN A 253 12.19 -22.83 5.88
CA ASN A 253 12.46 -24.02 6.67
C ASN A 253 13.74 -24.70 6.20
N THR A 254 14.60 -25.08 7.14
CA THR A 254 15.75 -25.94 6.89
C THR A 254 15.37 -27.37 7.25
N ASP A 255 15.76 -28.35 6.42
CA ASP A 255 15.53 -29.77 6.69
C ASP A 255 16.00 -30.14 8.11
N GLU A 256 15.25 -30.99 8.83
CA GLU A 256 15.61 -31.47 10.18
C GLU A 256 17.01 -32.12 10.24
N ASN A 257 17.50 -32.61 9.10
CA ASN A 257 18.82 -33.22 8.93
C ASN A 257 19.93 -32.23 8.53
N SER A 258 19.62 -30.95 8.36
CA SER A 258 20.63 -29.93 8.04
C SER A 258 21.36 -29.49 9.30
N THR A 259 22.69 -29.32 9.20
CA THR A 259 23.57 -28.84 10.29
C THR A 259 23.31 -27.39 10.72
N ASP A 260 22.32 -26.72 10.12
CA ASP A 260 21.89 -25.38 10.45
C ASP A 260 21.02 -25.43 11.74
N ARG A 261 21.60 -24.99 12.86
CA ARG A 261 21.08 -25.12 14.24
C ARG A 261 19.78 -24.36 14.58
N TYR A 262 18.98 -23.95 13.60
CA TYR A 262 17.80 -23.12 13.85
C TYR A 262 16.57 -23.70 13.17
N VAL A 263 15.63 -24.19 13.97
CA VAL A 263 14.28 -24.48 13.51
C VAL A 263 13.52 -23.15 13.45
N PHE A 264 13.21 -22.67 12.25
CA PHE A 264 12.38 -21.50 12.06
C PHE A 264 10.92 -21.92 11.96
N ASP A 265 10.27 -22.06 13.12
CA ASP A 265 8.86 -22.50 13.21
C ASP A 265 7.85 -21.37 13.02
N GLU A 266 8.32 -20.13 12.82
CA GLU A 266 7.48 -18.96 12.66
C GLU A 266 7.15 -18.74 11.18
N LEU A 267 5.85 -18.68 10.88
CA LEU A 267 5.40 -18.41 9.52
C LEU A 267 5.56 -16.92 9.22
N ILE A 268 6.51 -16.57 8.35
CA ILE A 268 6.52 -15.23 7.75
C ILE A 268 5.58 -15.24 6.56
N LYS A 269 4.44 -14.58 6.73
CA LYS A 269 3.59 -14.14 5.63
C LYS A 269 4.11 -12.81 5.11
N PHE A 270 4.93 -12.79 4.05
CA PHE A 270 5.59 -11.57 3.56
C PHE A 270 4.59 -10.47 3.21
N ASN A 271 3.52 -10.81 2.48
CA ASN A 271 2.46 -9.88 2.14
C ASN A 271 1.41 -9.79 3.26
N SER A 272 1.80 -9.21 4.38
CA SER A 272 0.94 -8.99 5.55
C SER A 272 1.19 -7.63 6.19
N ILE A 273 0.34 -7.28 7.14
CA ILE A 273 0.63 -6.24 8.11
C ILE A 273 1.72 -6.70 9.08
N THR A 274 2.54 -5.76 9.54
CA THR A 274 3.61 -5.95 10.53
C THR A 274 3.02 -5.98 11.95
N ARG A 275 3.86 -6.30 12.95
CA ARG A 275 3.49 -6.24 14.38
C ARG A 275 2.86 -4.93 14.82
N PHE A 276 3.22 -3.84 14.15
CA PHE A 276 2.77 -2.49 14.45
C PHE A 276 1.76 -1.98 13.40
N HIS A 277 0.90 -2.86 12.89
CA HIS A 277 -0.26 -2.53 12.04
C HIS A 277 0.03 -1.68 10.79
N LYS A 278 1.29 -1.62 10.34
CA LYS A 278 1.66 -1.06 9.04
C LYS A 278 1.71 -2.17 7.99
N GLN A 279 1.42 -1.84 6.73
CA GLN A 279 1.65 -2.77 5.62
C GLN A 279 3.15 -3.05 5.49
N ARG A 280 3.55 -4.32 5.35
CA ARG A 280 4.96 -4.66 5.10
C ARG A 280 5.41 -4.08 3.76
N GLN A 281 6.61 -3.50 3.75
CA GLN A 281 7.23 -2.95 2.55
C GLN A 281 8.65 -3.48 2.40
N LEU A 282 9.01 -3.92 1.19
CA LEU A 282 10.38 -4.19 0.80
C LEU A 282 11.06 -2.86 0.45
N LEU A 283 11.95 -2.38 1.32
CA LEU A 283 12.60 -1.08 1.20
C LEU A 283 13.85 -1.14 0.33
N LEU A 284 14.65 -2.20 0.48
CA LEU A 284 15.90 -2.37 -0.28
C LEU A 284 16.24 -3.85 -0.41
N HIS A 285 16.86 -4.23 -1.51
CA HIS A 285 17.43 -5.57 -1.70
C HIS A 285 18.73 -5.51 -2.49
N GLY A 286 19.56 -6.53 -2.37
CA GLY A 286 20.84 -6.60 -3.07
C GLY A 286 21.86 -7.51 -2.40
N PHE A 287 23.01 -7.65 -3.04
CA PHE A 287 24.08 -8.51 -2.54
C PHE A 287 24.96 -7.83 -1.50
N LEU A 288 25.29 -8.62 -0.49
CA LEU A 288 26.23 -8.29 0.57
C LEU A 288 27.14 -9.49 0.82
N MET A 289 28.44 -9.25 0.96
CA MET A 289 29.39 -10.31 1.33
C MET A 289 29.59 -10.34 2.84
N LYS A 290 29.44 -11.50 3.47
CA LYS A 290 29.78 -11.68 4.88
C LYS A 290 31.28 -11.80 5.05
N VAL A 291 31.92 -10.76 5.60
CA VAL A 291 33.38 -10.61 5.65
C VAL A 291 34.11 -11.82 6.26
N PRO A 292 33.73 -12.35 7.44
CA PRO A 292 34.46 -13.46 8.05
C PRO A 292 34.49 -14.76 7.21
N SER A 293 33.53 -14.95 6.31
CA SER A 293 33.38 -16.18 5.53
C SER A 293 33.53 -15.99 4.01
N GLY A 294 33.58 -14.75 3.52
CA GLY A 294 33.48 -14.42 2.10
C GLY A 294 32.16 -14.79 1.42
N LYS A 295 31.20 -15.37 2.16
CA LYS A 295 29.92 -15.85 1.61
C LYS A 295 29.07 -14.70 1.07
N GLU A 296 28.63 -14.82 -0.18
CA GLU A 296 27.66 -13.92 -0.80
C GLU A 296 26.25 -14.20 -0.26
N LEU A 297 25.58 -13.14 0.19
CA LEU A 297 24.23 -13.17 0.73
C LEU A 297 23.35 -12.21 -0.07
N LEU A 298 22.16 -12.67 -0.45
CA LEU A 298 21.12 -11.81 -0.99
C LEU A 298 20.27 -11.29 0.17
N ALA A 299 20.41 -9.99 0.46
CA ALA A 299 19.75 -9.32 1.56
C ALA A 299 18.47 -8.62 1.10
N PHE A 300 17.47 -8.62 1.97
CA PHE A 300 16.19 -7.94 1.80
C PHE A 300 15.86 -7.16 3.08
N LEU A 301 15.84 -5.83 2.99
CA LEU A 301 15.42 -4.93 4.05
C LEU A 301 13.94 -4.64 3.90
N PHE A 302 13.18 -4.98 4.94
CA PHE A 302 11.79 -4.59 5.10
C PHE A 302 11.68 -3.45 6.11
N ASN A 303 10.48 -2.89 6.23
CA ASN A 303 10.17 -1.88 7.25
C ASN A 303 10.04 -2.43 8.68
N ASP A 304 10.15 -3.75 8.88
CA ASP A 304 10.07 -4.42 10.18
C ASP A 304 11.23 -5.37 10.49
N PHE A 305 11.91 -5.92 9.47
CA PHE A 305 13.09 -6.77 9.65
C PHE A 305 14.06 -6.76 8.46
N LEU A 306 15.25 -7.32 8.67
CA LEU A 306 16.27 -7.58 7.66
C LEU A 306 16.46 -9.08 7.47
N LEU A 307 16.26 -9.57 6.25
CA LEU A 307 16.36 -10.98 5.88
C LEU A 307 17.60 -11.23 5.02
N PHE A 308 18.31 -12.32 5.30
CA PHE A 308 19.44 -12.78 4.49
C PHE A 308 19.13 -14.14 3.90
N SER A 309 19.44 -14.31 2.62
CA SER A 309 19.25 -15.55 1.90
C SER A 309 20.45 -15.90 1.06
N THR A 310 20.49 -17.15 0.60
CA THR A 310 21.46 -17.67 -0.36
C THR A 310 20.72 -18.28 -1.53
N ILE A 311 21.28 -18.17 -2.72
CA ILE A 311 20.69 -18.77 -3.91
C ILE A 311 20.97 -20.28 -3.89
N LYS A 312 19.92 -21.11 -3.99
CA LYS A 312 20.05 -22.59 -4.03
C LYS A 312 20.25 -23.10 -5.46
N THR A 313 19.58 -22.49 -6.43
CA THR A 313 19.68 -22.88 -7.84
C THR A 313 20.94 -22.29 -8.48
N SER A 314 21.80 -23.13 -9.07
CA SER A 314 22.97 -22.72 -9.85
C SER A 314 22.55 -22.01 -11.15
N SER A 315 22.01 -20.80 -11.05
CA SER A 315 21.61 -19.95 -12.17
C SER A 315 22.61 -18.81 -12.31
N ASN A 316 23.36 -18.80 -13.42
CA ASN A 316 24.32 -17.73 -13.73
C ASN A 316 23.62 -16.39 -14.03
N ASN A 317 22.30 -16.38 -14.23
CA ASN A 317 21.53 -15.19 -14.59
C ASN A 317 20.39 -14.87 -13.60
N TRP A 318 20.61 -15.16 -12.31
CA TRP A 318 19.62 -14.96 -11.25
C TRP A 318 19.14 -13.49 -11.14
N GLN A 319 19.96 -12.50 -11.53
CA GLN A 319 19.63 -11.06 -11.48
C GLN A 319 18.39 -10.74 -12.31
N SER A 320 18.35 -11.28 -13.53
CA SER A 320 17.22 -11.10 -14.45
C SER A 320 16.00 -11.93 -14.04
N GLN A 321 16.17 -12.88 -13.11
CA GLN A 321 15.12 -13.76 -12.62
C GLN A 321 14.49 -13.27 -11.31
N LEU A 322 15.12 -12.31 -10.61
CA LEU A 322 14.61 -11.79 -9.35
C LEU A 322 13.32 -10.98 -9.60
N PHE A 323 12.25 -11.32 -8.90
CA PHE A 323 10.90 -10.72 -9.06
C PHE A 323 10.24 -10.92 -10.43
N GLU A 324 10.77 -11.80 -11.28
CA GLU A 324 10.08 -12.18 -12.52
C GLU A 324 9.05 -13.29 -12.25
N LEU A 325 7.86 -13.15 -12.86
CA LEU A 325 6.71 -14.06 -12.65
C LEU A 325 6.99 -15.51 -13.06
N LYS A 326 7.86 -15.73 -14.04
CA LYS A 326 8.22 -17.06 -14.56
C LYS A 326 9.56 -17.59 -14.03
N SER A 327 10.03 -16.99 -12.94
CA SER A 327 11.30 -17.36 -12.33
C SER A 327 11.19 -18.73 -11.65
N ASN A 328 12.25 -19.53 -11.78
CA ASN A 328 12.42 -20.76 -11.00
C ASN A 328 13.48 -20.57 -9.89
N LEU A 329 13.89 -19.33 -9.62
CA LEU A 329 14.93 -19.00 -8.66
C LEU A 329 14.50 -19.39 -7.25
N GLN A 330 15.25 -20.29 -6.60
CA GLN A 330 14.96 -20.67 -5.21
C GLN A 330 16.01 -20.08 -4.27
N LEU A 331 15.53 -19.37 -3.26
CA LEU A 331 16.32 -18.76 -2.20
C LEU A 331 16.18 -19.59 -0.93
N LYS A 332 17.28 -19.87 -0.25
CA LYS A 332 17.29 -20.51 1.07
C LYS A 332 17.60 -19.44 2.13
N LEU A 333 16.82 -19.40 3.19
CA LEU A 333 17.10 -18.55 4.35
C LEU A 333 18.51 -18.85 4.90
N TYR A 334 19.33 -17.81 5.08
CA TYR A 334 20.68 -17.96 5.60
C TYR A 334 20.72 -18.04 7.12
N ARG A 335 19.87 -17.25 7.78
CA ARG A 335 19.74 -17.16 9.24
C ARG A 335 18.37 -16.59 9.59
N LEU A 336 18.01 -16.68 10.88
CA LEU A 336 16.84 -15.99 11.41
C LEU A 336 16.84 -14.51 11.01
N PRO A 337 15.70 -13.98 10.50
CA PRO A 337 15.58 -12.57 10.17
C PRO A 337 15.87 -11.69 11.37
N LEU A 338 16.53 -10.56 11.12
CA LEU A 338 16.89 -9.61 12.16
C LEU A 338 15.78 -8.58 12.30
N LEU A 339 15.03 -8.62 13.40
CA LEU A 339 14.03 -7.60 13.72
C LEU A 339 14.70 -6.24 13.84
N LEU A 340 14.10 -5.20 13.26
CA LEU A 340 14.63 -3.84 13.35
C LEU A 340 14.70 -3.36 14.80
N ALA A 341 13.79 -3.81 15.67
CA ALA A 341 13.82 -3.54 17.11
C ALA A 341 15.13 -3.95 17.79
N ASP A 342 15.85 -4.93 17.24
CA ASP A 342 16.96 -5.62 17.93
C ASP A 342 18.33 -5.38 17.29
N ILE A 343 18.43 -4.51 16.30
CA ILE A 343 19.70 -4.24 15.61
C ILE A 343 20.20 -2.81 15.82
N PHE A 344 21.52 -2.68 15.78
CA PHE A 344 22.24 -1.43 15.69
C PHE A 344 23.19 -1.50 14.51
N VAL A 345 23.28 -0.41 13.74
CA VAL A 345 24.23 -0.29 12.64
C VAL A 345 25.40 0.56 13.11
N ALA A 346 26.61 0.02 12.98
CA ALA A 346 27.83 0.78 13.16
C ALA A 346 28.42 1.10 11.78
N ASN A 347 28.56 2.41 11.54
CA ASN A 347 28.99 2.95 10.25
C ASN A 347 30.49 2.75 10.05
N GLU A 348 31.29 2.85 11.10
CA GLU A 348 32.74 2.97 10.98
C GLU A 348 33.43 1.66 11.34
N ILE A 349 33.98 1.01 10.32
CA ILE A 349 34.99 -0.04 10.50
C ILE A 349 36.32 0.61 10.14
N PRO A 350 37.27 0.73 11.10
CA PRO A 350 38.57 1.32 10.83
C PRO A 350 39.23 0.66 9.63
N ASN A 351 39.71 1.47 8.68
CA ASN A 351 40.37 1.04 7.45
C ASN A 351 39.52 0.25 6.44
N ASP A 352 38.19 0.17 6.59
CA ASP A 352 37.30 -0.45 5.59
C ASP A 352 36.12 0.46 5.22
N GLN A 353 36.22 1.08 4.04
CA GLN A 353 35.18 1.97 3.51
C GLN A 353 34.03 1.25 2.79
N LEU A 354 34.15 -0.06 2.56
CA LEU A 354 33.18 -0.87 1.81
C LEU A 354 32.28 -1.70 2.74
N SER A 355 32.71 -1.89 3.98
CA SER A 355 31.99 -2.67 4.97
C SER A 355 31.24 -1.81 5.98
N PHE A 356 30.22 -2.40 6.57
CA PHE A 356 29.48 -1.89 7.72
C PHE A 356 29.15 -3.07 8.64
N SER A 357 28.88 -2.78 9.91
CA SER A 357 28.55 -3.82 10.89
C SER A 357 27.13 -3.66 11.42
N ILE A 358 26.48 -4.79 11.63
CA ILE A 358 25.18 -4.89 12.29
C ILE A 358 25.39 -5.66 13.58
N THR A 359 25.12 -5.03 14.72
CA THR A 359 25.19 -5.64 16.05
C THR A 359 23.79 -5.90 16.55
N MET A 360 23.54 -7.07 17.14
CA MET A 360 22.23 -7.40 17.71
C MET A 360 22.25 -7.13 19.21
N LYS A 361 21.15 -6.64 19.80
CA LYS A 361 21.03 -6.39 21.25
C LYS A 361 21.46 -7.58 22.12
N ILE A 362 21.12 -8.79 21.68
CA ILE A 362 21.30 -10.03 22.46
C ILE A 362 22.61 -10.76 22.07
N ASN A 363 23.31 -10.34 21.01
CA ASN A 363 24.50 -11.02 20.51
C ASN A 363 25.67 -10.04 20.38
N GLU A 364 26.72 -10.26 21.17
CA GLU A 364 27.88 -9.37 21.23
C GLU A 364 28.71 -9.38 19.94
N LYS A 365 28.59 -10.41 19.09
CA LYS A 365 29.39 -10.50 17.86
C LYS A 365 28.75 -9.72 16.70
N PRO A 366 29.43 -8.68 16.15
CA PRO A 366 28.91 -7.92 15.02
C PRO A 366 28.90 -8.75 13.74
N LEU A 367 27.82 -8.65 12.97
CA LEU A 367 27.74 -9.15 11.60
C LEU A 367 28.36 -8.10 10.67
N ILE A 368 29.56 -8.38 10.17
CA ILE A 368 30.26 -7.50 9.23
C ILE A 368 29.88 -7.85 7.79
N LEU A 369 29.32 -6.87 7.08
CA LEU A 369 28.84 -6.99 5.71
C LEU A 369 29.61 -6.04 4.80
N LYS A 370 30.07 -6.54 3.66
CA LYS A 370 30.83 -5.80 2.65
C LYS A 370 30.03 -5.64 1.38
N THR A 371 30.11 -4.45 0.80
CA THR A 371 29.50 -4.11 -0.49
C THR A 371 30.53 -4.05 -1.61
N GLN A 372 30.07 -4.02 -2.87
CA GLN A 372 30.95 -3.86 -4.04
C GLN A 372 31.52 -2.43 -4.15
N HIS A 373 30.73 -1.43 -3.75
CA HIS A 373 31.06 0.00 -3.90
C HIS A 373 30.63 0.79 -2.68
N THR A 374 31.39 1.83 -2.36
CA THR A 374 31.11 2.76 -1.25
C THR A 374 29.70 3.36 -1.34
N ASN A 375 29.22 3.67 -2.55
CA ASN A 375 27.87 4.20 -2.78
C ASN A 375 26.78 3.20 -2.34
N ILE A 376 26.98 1.91 -2.60
CA ILE A 376 26.03 0.85 -2.21
C ILE A 376 26.05 0.70 -0.69
N ARG A 377 27.22 0.73 -0.04
CA ARG A 377 27.30 0.78 1.42
C ARG A 377 26.52 1.97 1.99
N THR A 378 26.75 3.17 1.48
CA THR A 378 26.06 4.38 1.96
C THR A 378 24.55 4.26 1.79
N LEU A 379 24.09 3.70 0.66
CA LEU A 379 22.68 3.41 0.41
C LEU A 379 22.10 2.44 1.45
N TRP A 380 22.76 1.31 1.71
CA TRP A 380 22.32 0.32 2.69
C TRP A 380 22.28 0.89 4.11
N VAL A 381 23.36 1.53 4.55
CA VAL A 381 23.44 2.14 5.87
C VAL A 381 22.34 3.18 6.06
N ARG A 382 22.14 4.06 5.08
CA ARG A 382 21.07 5.06 5.13
C ARG A 382 19.69 4.42 5.15
N ALA A 383 19.44 3.41 4.30
CA ALA A 383 18.15 2.74 4.24
C ALA A 383 17.81 2.02 5.55
N ILE A 384 18.79 1.33 6.17
CA ILE A 384 18.58 0.65 7.45
C ILE A 384 18.33 1.66 8.57
N ASN A 385 19.11 2.74 8.65
CA ASN A 385 18.91 3.77 9.68
C ASN A 385 17.54 4.46 9.55
N ASN A 386 17.15 4.82 8.33
CA ASN A 386 15.82 5.38 8.08
C ASN A 386 14.70 4.40 8.50
N ALA A 387 14.84 3.11 8.19
CA ALA A 387 13.88 2.09 8.58
C ALA A 387 13.82 1.91 10.10
N LEU A 388 14.96 1.97 10.80
CA LEU A 388 15.05 1.91 12.25
C LEU A 388 14.35 3.11 12.91
N GLU A 389 14.60 4.32 12.42
CA GLU A 389 13.95 5.53 12.92
C GLU A 389 12.42 5.46 12.73
N GLU A 390 11.96 5.08 11.53
CA GLU A 390 10.54 4.97 11.25
C GLU A 390 9.86 3.88 12.10
N TYR A 391 10.53 2.75 12.30
CA TYR A 391 10.06 1.67 13.16
C TYR A 391 9.85 2.17 14.60
N GLN A 392 10.84 2.86 15.18
CA GLN A 392 10.77 3.39 16.55
C GLN A 392 9.66 4.44 16.71
N VAL A 393 9.48 5.32 15.72
CA VAL A 393 8.38 6.30 15.74
C VAL A 393 7.03 5.60 15.71
N THR A 394 6.88 4.59 14.85
CA THR A 394 5.63 3.83 14.71
C THR A 394 5.29 3.06 15.99
N GLU A 395 6.29 2.38 16.57
CA GLU A 395 6.16 1.67 17.84
C GLU A 395 5.68 2.61 18.95
N LYS A 396 6.34 3.77 19.11
CA LYS A 396 5.94 4.77 20.11
C LYS A 396 4.52 5.25 19.92
N LEU A 397 4.13 5.62 18.69
CA LEU A 397 2.78 6.11 18.39
C LEU A 397 1.69 5.09 18.78
N ILE A 398 1.88 3.82 18.45
CA ILE A 398 0.89 2.77 18.75
C ILE A 398 0.84 2.47 20.24
N LEU A 399 1.98 2.50 20.93
CA LEU A 399 2.02 2.33 22.38
C LEU A 399 1.34 3.50 23.10
N THR A 400 1.53 4.74 22.62
CA THR A 400 0.84 5.93 23.16
C THR A 400 -0.66 5.88 22.91
N ASP A 401 -1.11 5.49 21.72
CA ASP A 401 -2.53 5.38 21.39
C ASP A 401 -3.23 4.33 22.27
N LYS A 402 -2.58 3.18 22.48
CA LYS A 402 -3.06 2.16 23.43
C LYS A 402 -3.15 2.70 24.87
N ALA A 403 -2.16 3.47 25.32
CA ALA A 403 -2.16 4.06 26.65
C ALA A 403 -3.28 5.11 26.82
N LEU A 404 -3.52 5.94 25.80
CA LEU A 404 -4.62 6.91 25.80
C LEU A 404 -5.98 6.22 25.86
N PHE A 405 -6.17 5.12 25.10
CA PHE A 405 -7.39 4.34 25.15
C PHE A 405 -7.69 3.77 26.54
N THR A 406 -6.66 3.29 27.27
CA THR A 406 -6.82 2.83 28.66
C THR A 406 -7.18 3.97 29.63
N VAL A 407 -6.72 5.20 29.37
CA VAL A 407 -7.03 6.39 30.19
C VAL A 407 -8.45 6.90 29.90
N THR A 408 -9.00 6.77 28.70
CA THR A 408 -10.35 7.29 28.40
C THR A 408 -11.51 6.55 29.08
N ASN A 409 -11.27 5.41 29.74
CA ASN A 409 -12.27 4.66 30.52
C ASN A 409 -12.38 5.10 32.00
N HIS A 410 -11.89 6.28 32.36
CA HIS A 410 -11.95 6.81 33.73
C HIS A 410 -13.33 7.37 34.11
N GLU A 411 -14.18 6.53 34.71
CA GLU A 411 -15.28 6.98 35.60
C GLU A 411 -15.10 6.55 37.07
N TYR A 412 -14.00 5.87 37.43
CA TYR A 412 -13.83 5.26 38.77
C TYR A 412 -12.73 5.88 39.66
N ASP A 413 -11.96 6.87 39.20
CA ASP A 413 -10.68 7.25 39.83
C ASP A 413 -10.79 8.25 41.00
N SER A 414 -11.96 8.34 41.65
CA SER A 414 -12.19 9.20 42.83
C SER A 414 -12.44 8.44 44.13
N GLN A 415 -12.46 7.11 44.10
CA GLN A 415 -12.68 6.27 45.28
C GLN A 415 -11.36 5.65 45.77
N ALA A 416 -11.21 5.53 47.10
CA ALA A 416 -10.09 4.80 47.68
C ALA A 416 -10.25 3.29 47.38
N ALA A 417 -9.14 2.63 47.08
CA ALA A 417 -9.14 1.18 46.93
C ALA A 417 -9.60 0.50 48.25
N VAL A 418 -10.47 -0.49 48.13
CA VAL A 418 -11.04 -1.25 49.26
C VAL A 418 -10.23 -2.53 49.54
N ALA A 419 -9.55 -3.06 48.53
CA ALA A 419 -8.71 -4.25 48.67
C ALA A 419 -7.61 -4.32 47.60
N HIS A 420 -6.62 -5.17 47.84
CA HIS A 420 -5.65 -5.60 46.84
C HIS A 420 -5.89 -7.05 46.44
N LEU A 421 -5.99 -7.29 45.14
CA LEU A 421 -6.00 -8.62 44.55
C LEU A 421 -4.57 -8.97 44.12
N VAL A 422 -4.00 -9.99 44.76
CA VAL A 422 -2.78 -10.65 44.29
C VAL A 422 -3.18 -11.90 43.52
N LEU A 423 -2.89 -11.90 42.23
CA LEU A 423 -3.24 -12.96 41.30
C LEU A 423 -1.96 -13.56 40.72
N VAL A 424 -1.78 -14.87 40.87
CA VAL A 424 -0.68 -15.63 40.26
C VAL A 424 -1.24 -16.44 39.10
N VAL A 425 -0.89 -16.07 37.87
CA VAL A 425 -1.23 -16.83 36.66
C VAL A 425 -0.29 -18.02 36.58
N LEU A 426 -0.82 -19.22 36.83
CA LEU A 426 0.00 -20.43 36.91
C LEU A 426 0.23 -21.01 35.52
N GLU A 427 -0.83 -21.46 34.86
CA GLU A 427 -0.76 -22.17 33.58
C GLU A 427 -2.05 -22.04 32.78
N ALA A 428 -2.00 -22.37 31.48
CA ALA A 428 -3.16 -22.55 30.63
C ALA A 428 -3.11 -23.90 29.91
N HIS A 429 -4.27 -24.42 29.54
CA HIS A 429 -4.42 -25.70 28.88
C HIS A 429 -5.25 -25.61 27.61
N ASP A 430 -4.92 -26.46 26.63
CA ASP A 430 -5.64 -26.65 25.37
C ASP A 430 -5.78 -25.39 24.50
N LEU A 431 -4.77 -24.52 24.51
CA LEU A 431 -4.74 -23.36 23.61
C LEU A 431 -4.64 -23.80 22.15
N LYS A 432 -5.42 -23.17 21.28
CA LYS A 432 -5.47 -23.49 19.84
C LYS A 432 -5.39 -22.20 19.03
N SER A 433 -4.70 -22.27 17.88
CA SER A 433 -4.71 -21.16 16.93
C SER A 433 -6.14 -20.90 16.43
N PRO A 434 -6.59 -19.64 16.33
CA PRO A 434 -7.88 -19.27 15.74
C PRO A 434 -7.98 -19.59 14.24
N THR A 435 -6.85 -19.59 13.52
CA THR A 435 -6.79 -19.85 12.07
C THR A 435 -6.98 -21.34 11.76
N THR A 436 -8.16 -21.68 11.22
CA THR A 436 -8.79 -23.00 11.41
C THR A 436 -8.51 -24.06 10.34
N THR A 437 -7.72 -23.80 9.29
CA THR A 437 -7.80 -24.68 8.08
C THR A 437 -6.53 -25.36 7.59
N VAL A 438 -5.31 -24.99 8.02
CA VAL A 438 -4.08 -25.64 7.48
C VAL A 438 -3.03 -25.99 8.54
N GLU A 439 -3.07 -25.39 9.74
CA GLU A 439 -1.93 -25.37 10.66
C GLU A 439 -2.20 -26.11 11.99
N ARG A 440 -2.80 -27.31 11.93
CA ARG A 440 -3.18 -28.09 13.13
C ARG A 440 -2.04 -28.44 14.10
N HIS A 441 -0.79 -28.13 13.76
CA HIS A 441 0.41 -28.38 14.56
C HIS A 441 1.30 -27.14 14.77
N ARG A 442 0.77 -25.92 14.59
CA ARG A 442 1.54 -24.71 14.95
C ARG A 442 1.67 -24.62 16.47
N SER A 443 2.92 -24.62 16.94
CA SER A 443 3.23 -24.38 18.35
C SER A 443 3.13 -22.88 18.64
N LEU A 444 2.28 -22.51 19.59
CA LEU A 444 1.99 -21.10 19.91
C LEU A 444 3.09 -20.47 20.78
N ASN A 445 3.15 -19.14 20.83
CA ASN A 445 3.96 -18.36 21.76
C ASN A 445 3.09 -17.59 22.77
N PRO A 446 2.32 -18.28 23.64
CA PRO A 446 1.24 -17.64 24.38
C PRO A 446 1.72 -16.76 25.55
N TYR A 447 1.03 -15.64 25.76
CA TYR A 447 1.07 -14.83 26.98
C TYR A 447 -0.35 -14.46 27.42
N CYS A 448 -0.52 -14.23 28.71
CA CYS A 448 -1.78 -13.82 29.31
C CYS A 448 -1.73 -12.33 29.68
N GLU A 449 -2.80 -11.61 29.36
CA GLU A 449 -3.05 -10.21 29.69
C GLU A 449 -4.27 -10.14 30.60
N ILE A 450 -4.07 -9.64 31.83
CA ILE A 450 -5.13 -9.48 32.82
C ILE A 450 -5.39 -8.00 33.03
N THR A 451 -6.65 -7.60 32.91
CA THR A 451 -7.11 -6.23 33.15
C THR A 451 -8.14 -6.22 34.27
N VAL A 452 -7.91 -5.38 35.27
CA VAL A 452 -8.86 -5.11 36.37
C VAL A 452 -8.93 -3.59 36.52
N GLY A 453 -10.13 -3.03 36.34
CA GLY A 453 -10.31 -1.59 36.27
C GLY A 453 -9.47 -0.96 35.14
N SER A 454 -8.62 0.01 35.48
CA SER A 454 -7.72 0.70 34.54
C SER A 454 -6.34 0.05 34.38
N LEU A 455 -6.01 -0.96 35.21
CA LEU A 455 -4.69 -1.58 35.20
C LEU A 455 -4.68 -2.86 34.39
N THR A 456 -3.77 -2.92 33.42
CA THR A 456 -3.52 -4.12 32.61
C THR A 456 -2.09 -4.62 32.82
N LEU A 457 -1.93 -5.88 33.23
CA LEU A 457 -0.65 -6.55 33.44
C LEU A 457 -0.51 -7.78 32.54
N LYS A 458 0.73 -8.14 32.18
CA LYS A 458 1.05 -9.22 31.23
C LYS A 458 2.03 -10.23 31.79
N THR A 459 1.84 -11.50 31.46
CA THR A 459 2.87 -12.53 31.68
C THR A 459 3.97 -12.41 30.62
N PRO A 460 5.19 -12.92 30.88
CA PRO A 460 6.10 -13.24 29.78
C PRO A 460 5.42 -14.24 28.84
N PHE A 461 5.75 -14.18 27.55
CA PHE A 461 5.31 -15.22 26.61
C PHE A 461 6.17 -16.47 26.79
N MET A 462 5.56 -17.64 26.60
CA MET A 462 6.29 -18.90 26.53
C MET A 462 6.41 -19.34 25.10
N LYS A 463 7.59 -19.82 24.69
CA LYS A 463 7.82 -20.25 23.31
C LYS A 463 7.28 -21.65 23.08
N ARG A 464 6.66 -21.87 21.92
CA ARG A 464 6.33 -23.18 21.36
C ARG A 464 5.55 -24.09 22.32
N THR A 465 4.45 -23.61 22.85
CA THR A 465 3.59 -24.41 23.73
C THR A 465 2.13 -24.03 23.60
N ASN A 466 1.27 -25.04 23.63
CA ASN A 466 -0.17 -24.89 23.73
C ASN A 466 -0.67 -25.05 25.17
N ASN A 467 0.25 -25.37 26.09
CA ASN A 467 0.00 -25.56 27.51
C ASN A 467 1.07 -24.81 28.33
N PRO A 468 1.06 -23.46 28.31
CA PRO A 468 2.08 -22.66 28.98
C PRO A 468 1.96 -22.72 30.51
N LYS A 469 3.10 -22.63 31.20
CA LYS A 469 3.23 -22.48 32.65
C LYS A 469 4.02 -21.20 32.99
N TRP A 470 3.31 -20.10 33.23
CA TRP A 470 3.91 -18.78 33.43
C TRP A 470 4.38 -18.51 34.86
N ASN A 471 3.64 -18.99 35.87
CA ASN A 471 3.90 -18.71 37.29
C ASN A 471 4.18 -17.22 37.60
N THR A 472 3.39 -16.31 37.03
CA THR A 472 3.60 -14.86 37.13
C THR A 472 2.64 -14.24 38.14
N SER A 473 3.18 -13.53 39.12
CA SER A 473 2.41 -12.78 40.12
C SER A 473 2.07 -11.38 39.62
N MET A 474 0.82 -10.96 39.82
CA MET A 474 0.26 -9.67 39.44
C MET A 474 -0.52 -9.10 40.63
N GLN A 475 -0.53 -7.78 40.78
CA GLN A 475 -1.26 -7.10 41.85
C GLN A 475 -2.16 -6.01 41.26
N PHE A 476 -3.42 -6.00 41.70
CA PHE A 476 -4.44 -5.03 41.29
C PHE A 476 -5.08 -4.39 42.52
N SER A 477 -5.50 -3.14 42.38
CA SER A 477 -6.34 -2.46 43.36
C SER A 477 -7.80 -2.67 43.00
N LEU A 478 -8.61 -3.00 43.99
CA LEU A 478 -10.05 -3.23 43.88
C LEU A 478 -10.79 -2.07 44.52
N TYR A 479 -11.88 -1.63 43.90
CA TYR A 479 -12.72 -0.52 44.38
C TYR A 479 -14.09 -1.00 44.83
N ASP A 480 -14.66 -2.01 44.16
CA ASP A 480 -15.91 -2.64 44.54
C ASP A 480 -15.84 -4.14 44.25
N VAL A 481 -15.58 -4.96 45.28
CA VAL A 481 -15.41 -6.42 45.14
C VAL A 481 -16.62 -7.11 44.52
N ALA A 482 -17.83 -6.54 44.68
CA ALA A 482 -19.05 -7.10 44.10
C ALA A 482 -19.22 -6.77 42.61
N LYS A 483 -18.62 -5.69 42.12
CA LYS A 483 -18.78 -5.21 40.73
C LYS A 483 -17.54 -5.37 39.87
N ASP A 484 -16.36 -5.34 40.47
CA ASP A 484 -15.08 -5.37 39.76
C ASP A 484 -15.01 -6.62 38.87
N ILE A 485 -14.64 -6.39 37.61
CA ILE A 485 -14.54 -7.42 36.58
C ILE A 485 -13.08 -7.68 36.30
N ILE A 486 -12.71 -8.97 36.24
CA ILE A 486 -11.42 -9.43 35.76
C ILE A 486 -11.58 -9.81 34.29
N HIS A 487 -10.91 -9.07 33.41
CA HIS A 487 -10.79 -9.43 32.00
C HIS A 487 -9.49 -10.22 31.80
N ILE A 488 -9.61 -11.39 31.20
CA ILE A 488 -8.48 -12.28 30.93
C ILE A 488 -8.42 -12.49 29.43
N ASN A 489 -7.32 -12.10 28.81
CA ASN A 489 -7.06 -12.30 27.39
C ASN A 489 -5.78 -13.12 27.22
N ILE A 490 -5.79 -14.09 26.32
CA ILE A 490 -4.60 -14.84 25.94
C ILE A 490 -4.30 -14.52 24.49
N PHE A 491 -3.04 -14.19 24.24
CA PHE A 491 -2.56 -13.84 22.91
C PHE A 491 -1.39 -14.72 22.50
N ASP A 492 -1.28 -14.99 21.21
CA ASP A 492 -0.07 -15.51 20.59
C ASP A 492 0.89 -14.34 20.31
N ASN A 493 2.10 -14.40 20.84
CA ASN A 493 3.12 -13.38 20.56
C ASN A 493 3.77 -13.63 19.19
N GLU A 494 3.40 -12.78 18.25
CA GLU A 494 3.84 -12.84 16.86
C GLU A 494 4.96 -11.82 16.59
N PHE A 495 6.11 -12.27 16.10
CA PHE A 495 7.24 -11.37 15.86
C PHE A 495 7.11 -10.57 14.56
N PHE A 496 6.45 -11.15 13.55
CA PHE A 496 6.33 -10.58 12.20
C PHE A 496 4.89 -10.16 11.86
N SER A 497 3.91 -10.45 12.69
CA SER A 497 2.51 -10.03 12.52
C SER A 497 1.98 -9.46 13.83
N PRO A 498 0.80 -8.81 13.82
CA PRO A 498 0.15 -8.45 15.08
C PRO A 498 -0.12 -9.70 15.92
N ASN A 499 -0.10 -9.53 17.24
CA ASN A 499 -0.41 -10.60 18.17
C ASN A 499 -1.86 -11.07 17.95
N GLU A 500 -2.04 -12.38 17.82
CA GLU A 500 -3.35 -12.98 17.58
C GLU A 500 -4.05 -13.28 18.91
N ASN A 501 -5.33 -12.92 19.05
CA ASN A 501 -6.09 -13.27 20.25
C ASN A 501 -6.49 -14.75 20.17
N ILE A 502 -5.97 -15.56 21.10
CA ILE A 502 -6.25 -16.99 21.19
C ILE A 502 -7.62 -17.21 21.85
N GLY A 503 -7.88 -16.51 22.95
CA GLY A 503 -9.11 -16.63 23.71
C GLY A 503 -9.22 -15.56 24.79
N TYR A 504 -10.45 -15.29 25.20
CA TYR A 504 -10.75 -14.29 26.22
C TYR A 504 -11.89 -14.74 27.13
N THR A 505 -11.96 -14.13 28.30
CA THR A 505 -13.10 -14.21 29.22
C THR A 505 -13.17 -12.98 30.11
N SER A 506 -14.34 -12.71 30.68
CA SER A 506 -14.59 -11.58 31.58
C SER A 506 -15.49 -12.07 32.69
N ILE A 507 -15.04 -11.94 33.93
CA ILE A 507 -15.66 -12.60 35.08
C ILE A 507 -15.75 -11.62 36.22
N HIS A 508 -16.90 -11.54 36.88
CA HIS A 508 -17.02 -10.74 38.08
C HIS A 508 -16.21 -11.37 39.21
N LEU A 509 -15.51 -10.53 39.98
CA LEU A 509 -14.67 -11.02 41.07
C LEU A 509 -15.45 -11.87 42.08
N ILE A 510 -16.73 -11.55 42.29
CA ILE A 510 -17.62 -12.32 43.19
C ILE A 510 -17.83 -13.77 42.73
N ASP A 511 -17.78 -14.04 41.43
CA ASP A 511 -18.03 -15.38 40.85
C ASP A 511 -16.86 -16.34 41.05
N ILE A 512 -15.67 -15.81 41.38
CA ILE A 512 -14.47 -16.63 41.62
C ILE A 512 -14.18 -16.85 43.10
N LEU A 513 -14.94 -16.26 44.02
CA LEU A 513 -14.75 -16.44 45.45
C LEU A 513 -15.09 -17.88 45.88
N PRO A 514 -14.35 -18.47 46.84
CA PRO A 514 -14.59 -19.84 47.31
C PRO A 514 -15.86 -19.98 48.17
N CYS A 515 -16.41 -18.87 48.65
CA CYS A 515 -17.62 -18.79 49.48
C CYS A 515 -18.33 -17.44 49.25
N SER A 516 -19.51 -17.25 49.85
CA SER A 516 -20.22 -15.96 49.74
C SER A 516 -19.38 -14.81 50.29
N LEU A 517 -19.55 -13.62 49.72
CA LEU A 517 -18.78 -12.42 50.08
C LEU A 517 -18.81 -12.15 51.59
N ASP A 518 -19.97 -12.30 52.23
CA ASP A 518 -20.14 -12.11 53.68
C ASP A 518 -19.26 -13.05 54.51
N ILE A 519 -19.14 -14.32 54.10
CA ILE A 519 -18.30 -15.31 54.78
C ILE A 519 -16.83 -15.01 54.48
N PHE A 520 -16.51 -14.65 53.24
CA PHE A 520 -15.15 -14.38 52.80
C PHE A 520 -14.53 -13.19 53.56
N LEU A 521 -15.31 -12.13 53.81
CA LEU A 521 -14.89 -10.95 54.58
C LEU A 521 -14.54 -11.25 56.05
N THR A 522 -15.07 -12.35 56.61
CA THR A 522 -14.85 -12.71 58.02
C THR A 522 -13.65 -13.64 58.23
N GLN A 523 -13.04 -14.15 57.15
CA GLN A 523 -11.93 -15.10 57.22
C GLN A 523 -10.58 -14.42 56.95
N PRO A 524 -9.47 -14.93 57.53
CA PRO A 524 -8.14 -14.47 57.16
C PRO A 524 -7.92 -14.71 55.66
N SER A 525 -7.26 -13.78 54.99
CA SER A 525 -6.96 -13.81 53.56
C SER A 525 -6.11 -15.04 53.19
N GLN A 526 -6.76 -16.15 52.88
CA GLN A 526 -6.12 -17.37 52.41
C GLN A 526 -6.14 -17.42 50.88
N PRO A 527 -5.06 -17.90 50.25
CA PRO A 527 -5.04 -18.05 48.81
C PRO A 527 -5.95 -19.21 48.39
N PHE A 528 -6.70 -19.01 47.31
CA PHE A 528 -7.51 -20.05 46.66
C PHE A 528 -7.12 -20.18 45.19
N THR A 529 -7.35 -21.35 44.59
CA THR A 529 -7.02 -21.63 43.19
C THR A 529 -8.31 -21.80 42.41
N GLN A 530 -8.39 -21.16 41.24
CA GLN A 530 -9.53 -21.24 40.35
C GLN A 530 -9.11 -21.66 38.94
N THR A 531 -9.87 -22.58 38.35
CA THR A 531 -9.78 -22.90 36.93
C THR A 531 -10.84 -22.10 36.19
N ILE A 532 -10.38 -21.29 35.25
CA ILE A 532 -11.23 -20.38 34.48
C ILE A 532 -11.25 -20.82 33.02
N TYR A 533 -12.44 -20.96 32.44
CA TYR A 533 -12.60 -21.31 31.03
C TYR A 533 -12.71 -20.06 30.16
N LEU A 534 -12.06 -20.11 29.01
CA LEU A 534 -12.13 -19.10 27.96
C LEU A 534 -13.30 -19.36 27.03
N ASN A 535 -13.66 -18.35 26.23
CA ASN A 535 -14.70 -18.42 25.20
C ASN A 535 -14.54 -19.55 24.16
N ASN A 536 -13.33 -20.09 23.99
CA ASN A 536 -12.99 -21.13 23.01
C ASN A 536 -12.83 -22.53 23.63
N GLY A 537 -13.13 -22.69 24.93
CA GLY A 537 -13.02 -23.95 25.66
C GLY A 537 -11.62 -24.27 26.24
N ALA A 538 -10.60 -23.45 25.97
CA ALA A 538 -9.34 -23.52 26.69
C ALA A 538 -9.50 -23.07 28.15
N SER A 539 -8.55 -23.39 29.01
CA SER A 539 -8.62 -23.00 30.44
C SER A 539 -7.35 -22.33 30.93
N VAL A 540 -7.48 -21.49 31.95
CA VAL A 540 -6.40 -20.83 32.68
C VAL A 540 -6.55 -21.14 34.15
N ILE A 541 -5.48 -21.56 34.80
CA ILE A 541 -5.42 -21.82 36.23
C ILE A 541 -4.72 -20.65 36.92
N MET A 542 -5.38 -20.07 37.92
CA MET A 542 -4.87 -18.93 38.66
C MET A 542 -5.03 -19.13 40.15
N LYS A 543 -4.07 -18.62 40.92
CA LYS A 543 -4.12 -18.57 42.38
C LYS A 543 -4.38 -17.14 42.81
N CYS A 544 -5.46 -16.92 43.55
CA CYS A 544 -5.94 -15.60 43.95
C CYS A 544 -5.80 -15.42 45.46
N THR A 545 -5.39 -14.23 45.89
CA THR A 545 -5.38 -13.80 47.30
C THR A 545 -5.92 -12.38 47.35
N ILE A 546 -6.93 -12.12 48.18
CA ILE A 546 -7.51 -10.78 48.35
C ILE A 546 -7.14 -10.29 49.74
N GLN A 547 -6.53 -9.11 49.81
CA GLN A 547 -6.16 -8.43 51.04
C GLN A 547 -6.99 -7.16 51.18
N PHE A 548 -7.93 -7.13 52.12
CA PHE A 548 -8.74 -5.95 52.38
C PHE A 548 -7.91 -4.85 53.05
N LEU A 549 -8.10 -3.62 52.59
CA LEU A 549 -7.48 -2.44 53.16
C LEU A 549 -8.35 -1.98 54.33
N LEU A 550 -7.77 -1.98 55.53
CA LEU A 550 -8.42 -1.59 56.79
C LEU A 550 -8.60 -0.07 56.90
#